data_AF-A0A7K2FKY9-F1
#
_entry.id   AF-A0A7K2FKY9-F1
#
_cell.length_a   1.000
_cell.length_b   1.000
_cell.length_c   1.000
_cell.angle_alpha   90.00
_cell.angle_beta   90.00
_cell.angle_gamma   90.00
#
_symmetry.space_group_name_H-M   'P 1'
#
loop_
_entity.id
_entity.type
_entity.pdbx_description
1 polymer ?
#
loop_
_entity_poly.entity_id
_entity_poly.type
_entity_poly.pdbx_seq_one_letter_code
_entity_poly.pdbx_strand_id
1 'polypeptide(L)'
;MTGFIMSRARAHSLLLSAALLTVALTTVVLATLTAYSGALGDAALRHVLNDPRNAADTSLVVQAYTPAGGEADADAAVLAGARRTFDGLPVTVRSLRRSGPYGLSAALGTAAAEHSDSPDLTYFAALDRSQVRLVTGRFPGAAAGDAEVALP
;
A
#
# COMPACT_ATOMS: atom_id res chain seq x y z
N MET A 1 -4.98 -60.77 -25.26
CA MET A 1 -3.86 -59.93 -24.76
C MET A 1 -4.25 -58.45 -24.67
N THR A 2 -5.47 -58.11 -24.22
CA THR A 2 -6.00 -56.73 -24.17
C THR A 2 -6.36 -56.27 -22.75
N GLY A 3 -6.48 -57.19 -21.78
CA GLY A 3 -6.86 -56.87 -20.39
C GLY A 3 -5.79 -56.13 -19.57
N PHE A 4 -4.50 -56.35 -19.85
CA PHE A 4 -3.38 -55.69 -19.14
C PHE A 4 -3.22 -54.21 -19.52
N ILE A 5 -3.64 -53.81 -20.72
CA ILE A 5 -3.59 -52.41 -21.17
C ILE A 5 -4.75 -51.62 -20.55
N MET A 6 -5.93 -52.24 -20.42
CA MET A 6 -7.09 -51.66 -19.73
C MET A 6 -6.83 -51.48 -18.23
N SER A 7 -6.13 -52.43 -17.56
CA SER A 7 -5.75 -52.24 -16.15
C SER A 7 -4.66 -51.18 -15.97
N ARG A 8 -3.69 -51.09 -16.89
CA ARG A 8 -2.62 -50.07 -16.85
C ARG A 8 -3.13 -48.66 -17.17
N ALA A 9 -4.10 -48.53 -18.06
CA ALA A 9 -4.81 -47.27 -18.33
C ALA A 9 -5.67 -46.83 -17.14
N ARG A 10 -6.36 -47.78 -16.49
CA ARG A 10 -7.17 -47.50 -15.29
C ARG A 10 -6.31 -47.17 -14.05
N ALA A 11 -5.13 -47.77 -13.95
CA ALA A 11 -4.14 -47.45 -12.91
C ALA A 11 -3.58 -46.02 -13.06
N HIS A 12 -3.36 -45.54 -14.29
CA HIS A 12 -2.95 -44.15 -14.53
C HIS A 12 -4.12 -43.16 -14.37
N SER A 13 -5.36 -43.58 -14.66
CA SER A 13 -6.55 -42.75 -14.43
C SER A 13 -6.76 -42.42 -12.95
N LEU A 14 -6.43 -43.33 -12.04
CA LEU A 14 -6.51 -43.06 -10.59
C LEU A 14 -5.43 -42.07 -10.13
N LEU A 15 -4.23 -42.12 -10.72
CA LEU A 15 -3.18 -41.14 -10.46
C LEU A 15 -3.55 -39.77 -11.04
N LEU A 16 -4.13 -39.74 -12.24
CA LEU A 16 -4.58 -38.50 -12.89
C LEU A 16 -5.75 -37.87 -12.13
N SER A 17 -6.70 -38.68 -11.65
CA SER A 17 -7.82 -38.18 -10.84
C SER A 17 -7.36 -37.68 -9.48
N ALA A 18 -6.42 -38.37 -8.82
CA ALA A 18 -5.82 -37.91 -7.56
C ALA A 18 -5.04 -36.60 -7.75
N ALA A 19 -4.27 -36.47 -8.83
CA ALA A 19 -3.57 -35.24 -9.17
C ALA A 19 -4.57 -34.08 -9.42
N LEU A 20 -5.62 -34.30 -10.21
CA LEU A 20 -6.66 -33.32 -10.46
C LEU A 20 -7.42 -32.94 -9.18
N LEU A 21 -7.75 -33.93 -8.34
CA LEU A 21 -8.39 -33.71 -7.03
C LEU A 21 -7.51 -32.84 -6.13
N THR A 22 -6.20 -33.10 -6.12
CA THR A 22 -5.24 -32.33 -5.33
C THR A 22 -5.17 -30.88 -5.81
N VAL A 23 -5.04 -30.66 -7.13
CA VAL A 23 -5.04 -29.30 -7.72
C VAL A 23 -6.35 -28.57 -7.44
N ALA A 24 -7.49 -29.24 -7.59
CA ALA A 24 -8.81 -28.68 -7.28
C ALA A 24 -8.92 -28.30 -5.80
N LEU A 25 -8.50 -29.19 -4.89
CA LEU A 25 -8.53 -28.94 -3.45
C LEU A 25 -7.65 -27.74 -3.08
N THR A 26 -6.42 -27.68 -3.60
CA THR A 26 -5.52 -26.54 -3.38
C THR A 26 -6.14 -25.24 -3.89
N THR A 27 -6.74 -25.26 -5.08
CA THR A 27 -7.40 -24.08 -5.66
C THR A 27 -8.57 -23.62 -4.80
N VAL A 28 -9.42 -24.55 -4.34
CA VAL A 28 -10.56 -24.24 -3.47
C VAL A 28 -10.07 -23.67 -2.13
N VAL A 29 -9.02 -24.23 -1.55
CA VAL A 29 -8.45 -23.73 -0.29
C VAL A 29 -7.90 -22.31 -0.47
N LEU A 30 -7.12 -22.05 -1.53
CA LEU A 30 -6.60 -20.72 -1.82
C LEU A 30 -7.75 -19.71 -2.08
N ALA A 31 -8.75 -20.11 -2.86
CA ALA A 31 -9.92 -19.27 -3.14
C ALA A 31 -10.70 -18.94 -1.85
N THR A 32 -10.90 -19.93 -0.98
CA THR A 32 -11.61 -19.76 0.29
C THR A 32 -10.81 -18.87 1.24
N LEU A 33 -9.50 -19.06 1.36
CA LEU A 33 -8.63 -18.24 2.20
C LEU A 33 -8.59 -16.78 1.72
N THR A 34 -8.58 -16.58 0.41
CA THR A 34 -8.64 -15.25 -0.21
C THR A 34 -9.98 -14.57 0.08
N ALA A 35 -11.10 -15.29 -0.12
CA ALA A 35 -12.44 -14.79 0.18
C ALA A 35 -12.63 -14.48 1.68
N TYR A 36 -12.13 -15.35 2.56
CA TYR A 36 -12.19 -15.16 4.01
C TYR A 36 -11.40 -13.93 4.45
N SER A 37 -10.16 -13.77 3.96
CA SER A 37 -9.34 -12.59 4.24
C SER A 37 -10.04 -11.29 3.81
N GLY A 38 -10.68 -11.30 2.64
CA GLY A 38 -11.48 -10.18 2.15
C GLY A 38 -12.68 -9.86 3.04
N ALA A 39 -13.46 -10.87 3.42
CA ALA A 39 -14.65 -10.71 4.26
C ALA A 39 -14.29 -10.24 5.69
N LEU A 40 -13.21 -10.77 6.27
CA LEU A 40 -12.75 -10.37 7.60
C LEU A 40 -12.23 -8.93 7.60
N GLY A 41 -11.51 -8.52 6.55
CA GLY A 41 -11.05 -7.15 6.37
C GLY A 41 -12.21 -6.14 6.26
N ASP A 42 -13.22 -6.47 5.46
CA ASP A 42 -14.42 -5.64 5.32
C ASP A 42 -15.24 -5.57 6.63
N ALA A 43 -15.40 -6.69 7.34
CA ALA A 43 -16.07 -6.70 8.64
C ALA A 43 -15.31 -5.89 9.69
N ALA A 44 -13.99 -6.02 9.74
CA ALA A 44 -13.14 -5.23 10.64
C ALA A 44 -13.23 -3.73 10.31
N LEU A 45 -13.19 -3.36 9.02
CA LEU A 45 -13.36 -1.98 8.59
C LEU A 45 -14.71 -1.42 9.05
N ARG A 46 -15.82 -2.10 8.75
CA ARG A 46 -17.16 -1.66 9.19
C ARG A 46 -17.27 -1.57 10.71
N HIS A 47 -16.65 -2.51 11.43
CA HIS A 47 -16.67 -2.50 12.89
C HIS A 47 -15.93 -1.27 13.44
N VAL A 48 -14.74 -0.96 12.91
CA VAL A 48 -13.95 0.21 13.29
C VAL A 48 -14.68 1.50 12.94
N LEU A 49 -15.27 1.59 11.75
CA LEU A 49 -16.01 2.78 11.29
C LEU A 49 -17.31 3.04 12.07
N ASN A 50 -17.97 1.99 12.53
CA ASN A 50 -19.18 2.10 13.35
C ASN A 50 -18.88 2.46 14.81
N ASP A 51 -17.64 2.37 15.28
CA ASP A 51 -17.26 2.84 16.61
C ASP A 51 -17.24 4.38 16.62
N PRO A 52 -18.13 5.04 17.39
CA PRO A 52 -18.22 6.51 17.44
C PRO A 52 -16.92 7.20 17.85
N ARG A 53 -16.01 6.46 18.52
CA ARG A 53 -14.69 6.97 18.93
C ARG A 53 -13.71 7.05 17.76
N ASN A 54 -13.86 6.20 16.75
CA ASN A 54 -12.97 6.12 15.58
C ASN A 54 -13.55 6.84 14.35
N ALA A 55 -14.85 7.15 14.36
CA ALA A 55 -15.53 7.87 13.27
C ALA A 55 -14.91 9.25 13.00
N ALA A 56 -14.39 9.93 14.03
CA ALA A 56 -13.70 11.21 13.89
C ALA A 56 -12.28 11.08 13.32
N ASP A 57 -11.64 9.90 13.45
CA ASP A 57 -10.24 9.64 13.07
C ASP A 57 -10.11 8.80 11.80
N THR A 58 -11.22 8.57 11.09
CA THR A 58 -11.19 7.82 9.83
C THR A 58 -10.52 8.64 8.74
N SER A 59 -9.27 8.30 8.43
CA SER A 59 -8.51 8.90 7.33
C SER A 59 -8.40 7.92 6.16
N LEU A 60 -8.76 8.39 4.96
CA LEU A 60 -8.51 7.67 3.72
C LEU A 60 -7.19 8.18 3.12
N VAL A 61 -6.16 7.34 3.14
CA VAL A 61 -4.86 7.67 2.54
C VAL A 61 -4.85 7.20 1.09
N VAL A 62 -4.82 8.15 0.15
CA VAL A 62 -4.70 7.88 -1.29
C VAL A 62 -3.30 8.25 -1.75
N GLN A 63 -2.62 7.32 -2.42
CA GLN A 63 -1.33 7.57 -3.06
C GLN A 63 -1.49 7.46 -4.56
N ALA A 64 -1.07 8.49 -5.29
CA ALA A 64 -1.10 8.52 -6.74
C ALA A 64 0.14 9.24 -7.27
N TYR A 65 0.71 8.70 -8.34
CA TYR A 65 1.73 9.41 -9.11
C TYR A 65 1.03 10.39 -10.05
N THR A 66 1.24 11.68 -9.82
CA THR A 66 0.61 12.74 -10.60
C THR A 66 1.68 13.44 -11.43
N PRO A 67 1.52 13.57 -12.75
CA PRO A 67 2.43 14.38 -13.56
C PRO A 67 2.37 15.85 -13.13
N ALA A 68 3.43 16.60 -13.41
CA ALA A 68 3.51 18.02 -13.05
C ALA A 68 2.33 18.81 -13.66
N GLY A 69 1.60 19.54 -12.83
CA GLY A 69 0.41 20.31 -13.22
C GLY A 69 -0.91 19.57 -13.10
N GLY A 70 -0.91 18.27 -12.79
CA GLY A 70 -2.12 17.46 -12.60
C GLY A 70 -2.65 17.44 -11.16
N GLU A 71 -2.01 18.16 -10.23
CA GLU A 71 -2.33 18.05 -8.80
C GLU A 71 -3.76 18.50 -8.47
N ALA A 72 -4.26 19.56 -9.11
CA ALA A 72 -5.62 20.06 -8.88
C ALA A 72 -6.68 19.05 -9.32
N ASP A 73 -6.47 18.39 -10.47
CA ASP A 73 -7.37 17.37 -10.99
C ASP A 73 -7.35 16.11 -10.11
N ALA A 74 -6.17 15.72 -9.61
CA ALA A 74 -6.02 14.62 -8.67
C ALA A 74 -6.75 14.91 -7.35
N ASP A 75 -6.56 16.10 -6.77
CA ASP A 75 -7.23 16.51 -5.53
C ASP A 75 -8.76 16.56 -5.71
N ALA A 76 -9.24 17.06 -6.85
CA ALA A 76 -10.68 17.07 -7.18
C ALA A 76 -11.24 15.65 -7.33
N ALA A 77 -10.52 14.74 -7.98
CA ALA A 77 -10.91 13.34 -8.12
C ALA A 77 -10.96 12.62 -6.77
N VAL A 78 -9.96 12.86 -5.90
CA VAL A 78 -9.93 12.31 -4.53
C VAL A 78 -11.09 12.84 -3.70
N LEU A 79 -11.37 14.15 -3.77
CA LEU A 79 -12.50 14.76 -3.05
C LEU A 79 -13.85 14.20 -3.52
N ALA A 80 -14.03 14.04 -4.83
CA ALA A 80 -15.25 13.47 -5.41
C ALA A 80 -15.43 12.00 -5.01
N GLY A 81 -14.35 11.22 -5.03
CA GLY A 81 -14.32 9.83 -4.57
C GLY A 81 -14.67 9.72 -3.08
N ALA A 82 -14.00 10.51 -2.23
CA ALA A 82 -14.24 10.52 -0.79
C ALA A 82 -15.69 10.88 -0.45
N ARG A 83 -16.27 11.91 -1.07
CA ARG A 83 -17.69 12.28 -0.86
C ARG A 83 -18.65 11.13 -1.19
N ARG A 84 -18.35 10.34 -2.22
CA ARG A 84 -19.17 9.17 -2.58
C ARG A 84 -18.97 8.02 -1.59
N THR A 85 -17.73 7.76 -1.17
CA THR A 85 -17.41 6.70 -0.22
C THR A 85 -17.99 6.95 1.17
N PHE A 86 -17.98 8.21 1.62
CA PHE A 86 -18.50 8.62 2.93
C PHE A 86 -19.95 9.13 2.89
N ASP A 87 -20.71 8.78 1.84
CA ASP A 87 -22.15 9.10 1.69
C ASP A 87 -22.52 10.58 1.98
N GLY A 88 -21.68 11.50 1.48
CA GLY A 88 -21.92 12.95 1.62
C GLY A 88 -21.55 13.56 2.98
N LEU A 89 -20.95 12.79 3.90
CA LEU A 89 -20.41 13.36 5.15
C LEU A 89 -19.34 14.43 4.85
N PRO A 90 -19.15 15.42 5.75
CA PRO A 90 -18.08 16.41 5.62
C PRO A 90 -16.71 15.73 5.56
N VAL A 91 -16.03 15.86 4.42
CA VAL A 91 -14.68 15.32 4.19
C VAL A 91 -13.69 16.44 4.01
N THR A 92 -12.50 16.27 4.59
CA THR A 92 -11.36 17.17 4.35
C THR A 92 -10.29 16.40 3.60
N VAL A 93 -9.87 16.90 2.44
CA VAL A 93 -8.73 16.36 1.69
C VAL A 93 -7.51 17.19 2.04
N ARG A 94 -6.42 16.51 2.38
CA ARG A 94 -5.12 17.13 2.62
C ARG A 94 -4.10 16.45 1.73
N SER A 95 -3.43 17.22 0.90
CA SER A 95 -2.41 16.71 -0.01
C SER A 95 -1.01 16.82 0.62
N LEU A 96 -0.25 15.74 0.50
CA LEU A 96 1.17 15.69 0.85
C LEU A 96 1.94 15.33 -0.41
N ARG A 97 2.73 16.27 -0.92
CA ARG A 97 3.63 15.99 -2.04
C ARG A 97 4.87 15.28 -1.52
N ARG A 98 5.15 14.12 -2.09
CA ARG A 98 6.32 13.29 -1.80
C ARG A 98 6.97 12.88 -3.11
N SER A 99 8.29 12.92 -3.15
CA SER A 99 9.06 12.44 -4.28
C SER A 99 9.11 10.90 -4.31
N GLY A 100 9.66 10.35 -5.40
CA GLY A 100 10.16 8.99 -5.38
C GLY A 100 11.31 8.80 -4.37
N PRO A 101 11.73 7.54 -4.14
CA PRO A 101 12.88 7.26 -3.30
C PRO A 101 14.16 7.80 -3.95
N TYR A 102 14.98 8.48 -3.14
CA TYR A 102 16.34 8.89 -3.48
C TYR A 102 17.33 8.18 -2.58
N GLY A 103 18.51 7.84 -3.10
CA GLY A 103 19.60 7.38 -2.26
C GLY A 103 20.10 8.52 -1.38
N LEU A 104 20.19 8.29 -0.08
CA LEU A 104 20.86 9.19 0.84
C LEU A 104 22.37 9.12 0.57
N SER A 105 23.02 10.27 0.45
CA SER A 105 24.47 10.30 0.23
C SER A 105 25.21 9.71 1.44
N ALA A 106 26.29 8.97 1.18
CA ALA A 106 27.14 8.38 2.23
C ALA A 106 27.65 9.42 3.24
N ALA A 107 27.85 10.67 2.83
CA ALA A 107 28.26 11.77 3.72
C ALA A 107 27.20 12.15 4.77
N LEU A 108 25.93 11.75 4.57
CA LEU A 108 24.79 12.00 5.46
C LEU A 108 24.29 10.70 6.12
N GLY A 109 24.78 9.53 5.68
CA GLY A 109 24.42 8.23 6.22
C GLY A 109 25.07 7.99 7.58
N THR A 110 24.45 7.17 8.41
CA THR A 110 25.12 6.65 9.60
C THR A 110 26.22 5.68 9.16
N ALA A 111 27.37 5.62 9.85
CA ALA A 111 28.51 4.76 9.48
C ALA A 111 28.17 3.26 9.31
N ALA A 112 26.99 2.82 9.76
CA ALA A 112 26.46 1.48 9.55
C ALA A 112 26.03 1.19 8.10
N ALA A 113 25.75 2.22 7.29
CA ALA A 113 25.27 2.07 5.91
C ALA A 113 26.40 1.85 4.89
N GLU A 114 27.67 2.12 5.25
CA GLU A 114 28.82 1.96 4.34
C GLU A 114 29.09 0.51 3.92
N HIS A 115 28.47 -0.47 4.59
CA HIS A 115 28.71 -1.91 4.39
C HIS A 115 27.47 -2.73 3.95
N SER A 116 26.39 -2.07 3.53
CA SER A 116 25.14 -2.73 3.13
C SER A 116 24.92 -2.62 1.62
N ASP A 117 24.61 -3.75 0.97
CA ASP A 117 24.22 -3.86 -0.45
C ASP A 117 22.84 -3.21 -0.75
N SER A 118 22.27 -2.50 0.24
CA SER A 118 21.00 -1.77 0.18
C SER A 118 21.23 -0.32 0.60
N PRO A 119 21.16 0.66 -0.33
CA PRO A 119 21.38 2.06 0.00
C PRO A 119 20.25 2.59 0.89
N ASP A 120 20.60 3.46 1.83
CA ASP A 120 19.61 4.18 2.62
C ASP A 120 18.74 5.04 1.70
N LEU A 121 17.42 4.81 1.73
CA LEU A 121 16.47 5.56 0.91
C LEU A 121 15.88 6.71 1.73
N THR A 122 15.90 7.90 1.12
CA THR A 122 15.20 9.08 1.62
C THR A 122 14.17 9.56 0.62
N TYR A 123 13.24 10.40 1.06
CA TYR A 123 12.21 10.99 0.23
C TYR A 123 12.16 12.48 0.52
N PHE A 124 12.02 13.30 -0.52
CA PHE A 124 11.69 14.69 -0.33
C PHE A 124 10.18 14.82 -0.17
N ALA A 125 9.75 15.52 0.87
CA ALA A 125 8.35 15.78 1.13
C ALA A 125 8.13 17.27 1.40
N ALA A 126 7.09 17.83 0.79
CA ALA A 126 6.65 19.19 1.07
C ALA A 126 5.62 19.15 2.22
N LEU A 127 6.13 19.19 3.45
CA LEU A 127 5.32 19.16 4.66
C LEU A 127 4.68 20.53 4.94
N ASP A 128 3.40 20.54 5.28
CA ASP A 128 2.71 21.73 5.77
C ASP A 128 3.20 22.09 7.18
N ARG A 129 3.84 23.25 7.31
CA ARG A 129 4.41 23.75 8.58
C ARG A 129 3.37 23.94 9.68
N SER A 130 2.09 24.11 9.34
CA SER A 130 1.01 24.19 10.32
C SER A 130 0.68 22.84 10.97
N GLN A 131 1.13 21.73 10.36
CA GLN A 131 0.83 20.36 10.77
C GLN A 131 2.04 19.60 11.31
N VAL A 132 3.22 20.22 11.29
CA VAL A 132 4.44 19.63 11.82
C VAL A 132 4.97 20.44 12.99
N ARG A 133 5.39 19.74 14.04
CA ARG A 133 6.04 20.35 15.19
C ARG A 133 7.53 20.03 15.14
N LEU A 134 8.33 21.08 15.12
CA LEU A 134 9.77 20.94 15.23
C LEU A 134 10.14 20.57 16.68
N VAL A 135 10.83 19.45 16.87
CA VAL A 135 11.33 19.04 18.19
C VAL A 135 12.66 19.72 18.49
N THR A 136 13.51 19.87 17.47
CA THR A 136 14.87 20.41 17.58
C THR A 136 15.29 21.10 16.28
N GLY A 137 16.17 22.11 16.38
CA GLY A 137 16.74 22.80 15.22
C GLY A 137 15.88 23.98 14.71
N ARG A 138 15.85 24.17 13.39
CA ARG A 138 14.99 25.16 12.72
C ARG A 138 14.39 24.60 11.44
N PHE A 139 13.26 25.17 11.00
CA PHE A 139 12.70 24.85 9.67
C PHE A 139 13.63 25.34 8.55
N PRO A 140 13.68 24.61 7.42
CA PRO A 140 14.39 25.04 6.22
C PRO A 140 13.97 26.43 5.74
N GLY A 141 14.93 27.26 5.33
CA GLY A 141 14.67 28.54 4.67
C GLY A 141 14.16 28.38 3.23
N ALA A 142 13.52 29.43 2.69
CA ALA A 142 13.25 29.48 1.26
C ALA A 142 14.57 29.75 0.51
N ALA A 143 14.86 28.95 -0.52
CA ALA A 143 16.05 29.12 -1.35
C ALA A 143 15.69 29.01 -2.83
N ALA A 144 16.34 29.81 -3.67
CA ALA A 144 16.22 29.75 -5.13
C ALA A 144 17.26 28.81 -5.78
N GLY A 145 18.19 28.27 -4.99
CA GLY A 145 19.26 27.37 -5.40
C GLY A 145 19.33 26.17 -4.46
N ASP A 146 20.48 25.95 -3.79
CA ASP A 146 20.64 24.88 -2.82
C ASP A 146 19.56 24.96 -1.73
N ALA A 147 18.75 23.90 -1.64
CA ALA A 147 17.62 23.83 -0.73
C ALA A 147 18.03 23.17 0.59
N GLU A 148 17.74 23.85 1.70
CA GLU A 148 17.83 23.24 3.02
C GLU A 148 16.76 22.15 3.15
N VAL A 149 17.11 21.00 3.73
CA VAL A 149 16.19 19.87 3.95
C VAL A 149 16.30 19.41 5.40
N ALA A 150 15.17 19.16 6.03
CA ALA A 150 15.12 18.56 7.35
C ALA A 150 15.22 17.03 7.21
N LEU A 151 16.11 16.42 7.98
CA LEU A 151 16.22 14.96 8.10
C LEU A 151 15.33 14.49 9.27
N PRO A 152 14.68 13.31 9.14
CA PRO A 152 13.84 12.75 10.20
C PRO A 152 14.63 12.32 11.44
#